data_AF-A0A8S3ESV2-F1
#
_entry.id   AF-A0A8S3ESV2-F1
#
_cell.length_a   1.000
_cell.length_b   1.000
_cell.length_c   1.000
_cell.angle_alpha   90.00
_cell.angle_beta   90.00
_cell.angle_gamma   90.00
#
_symmetry.space_group_name_H-M   'P 1'
#
loop_
_entity.id
_entity.type
_entity.pdbx_description
1 polymer ?
#
loop_
_entity_poly.entity_id
_entity_poly.type
_entity_poly.pdbx_seq_one_letter_code
_entity_poly.pdbx_strand_id
1 'polypeptide(L)'
;TKPTYATVHEFTLCQSKADRQWIYHSPEKNCNEEHLEFEREKTWKDFVYVIQLPRITRWFQTLTSIIVPHIEYDSRVNLSANAILTYNVRLGYKTDKMFEDLNSEWQLVAESQESRSIQCRPIFHYGTKNKDIPDGYTCEPLAFLELSTLKYPHYLINLQIVDKNGLSQDIGKLKSFEFVVSINV
;
A
#
# COMPACT_ATOMS: atom_id res chain seq x y z
N THR A 1 -28.46 -12.65 -5.74
CA THR A 1 -27.08 -12.19 -5.98
C THR A 1 -26.62 -11.47 -4.72
N LYS A 2 -25.68 -12.04 -3.97
CA LYS A 2 -25.21 -11.40 -2.73
C LYS A 2 -24.38 -10.18 -3.09
N PRO A 3 -24.58 -9.02 -2.44
CA PRO A 3 -23.81 -7.82 -2.76
C PRO A 3 -22.38 -7.99 -2.27
N THR A 4 -21.43 -7.74 -3.17
CA THR A 4 -20.03 -7.49 -2.84
C THR A 4 -19.91 -6.06 -2.33
N TYR A 5 -19.20 -5.85 -1.22
CA TYR A 5 -18.92 -4.52 -0.70
C TYR A 5 -17.49 -4.14 -1.08
N ALA A 6 -17.35 -3.08 -1.87
CA ALA A 6 -16.06 -2.49 -2.19
C ALA A 6 -15.87 -1.19 -1.40
N THR A 7 -14.73 -1.05 -0.76
CA THR A 7 -14.35 0.17 -0.04
C THR A 7 -12.94 0.59 -0.45
N VAL A 8 -12.74 1.90 -0.56
CA VAL A 8 -11.46 2.51 -0.89
C VAL A 8 -10.81 2.97 0.41
N HIS A 9 -9.54 2.66 0.55
CA HIS A 9 -8.68 3.13 1.62
C HIS A 9 -7.42 3.72 1.00
N GLU A 10 -6.80 4.67 1.69
CA GLU A 10 -5.44 5.10 1.37
C GLU A 10 -4.49 4.43 2.36
N PHE A 11 -3.34 3.97 1.88
CA PHE A 11 -2.31 3.48 2.80
C PHE A 11 -1.76 4.65 3.62
N THR A 12 -1.59 4.42 4.92
CA THR A 12 -0.85 5.36 5.76
C THR A 12 0.64 5.05 5.66
N LEU A 13 1.45 6.06 5.36
CA LEU A 13 2.89 5.91 5.39
C LEU A 13 3.42 6.11 6.80
N CYS A 14 4.19 5.13 7.27
CA CYS A 14 4.84 5.15 8.56
C CYS A 14 6.36 4.99 8.40
N GLN A 15 7.13 5.71 9.21
CA GLN A 15 8.57 5.48 9.31
C GLN A 15 8.85 4.19 10.09
N SER A 16 9.64 3.29 9.50
CA SER A 16 10.13 2.08 10.17
C SER A 16 11.54 2.28 10.70
N LYS A 17 11.74 1.98 11.99
CA LYS A 17 13.06 2.05 12.65
C LYS A 17 13.79 0.70 12.65
N ALA A 18 13.10 -0.39 12.31
CA ALA A 18 13.63 -1.75 12.41
C ALA A 18 13.14 -2.61 11.26
N ASP A 19 14.04 -3.45 10.75
CA ASP A 19 13.68 -4.45 9.74
C ASP A 19 12.71 -5.49 10.36
N ARG A 20 11.65 -5.83 9.63
CA ARG A 20 10.64 -6.84 9.99
C ARG A 20 9.79 -6.62 11.24
N GLN A 21 9.79 -5.43 11.84
CA GLN A 21 8.83 -5.09 12.89
C GLN A 21 7.42 -4.87 12.32
N TRP A 22 6.38 -5.27 13.05
CA TRP A 22 5.00 -4.90 12.71
C TRP A 22 4.75 -3.43 13.03
N ILE A 23 4.45 -2.67 11.99
CA ILE A 23 4.04 -1.26 12.07
C ILE A 23 2.52 -1.20 11.91
N TYR A 24 1.81 -0.54 12.82
CA TYR A 24 0.35 -0.43 12.83
C TYR A 24 -0.08 0.87 13.50
N HIS A 25 -1.33 1.28 13.30
CA HIS A 25 -1.89 2.44 13.98
C HIS A 25 -2.06 2.14 15.47
N SER A 26 -1.34 2.87 16.31
CA SER A 26 -1.55 2.87 17.76
C SER A 26 -1.22 4.25 18.32
N PRO A 27 -2.05 4.79 19.24
CA PRO A 27 -1.74 6.04 19.93
C PRO A 27 -0.41 6.02 20.69
N GLU A 28 0.06 4.83 21.09
CA GLU A 28 1.22 4.66 21.98
C GLU A 28 2.42 3.98 21.29
N LYS A 29 2.24 3.33 20.13
CA LYS A 29 3.28 2.51 19.51
C LYS A 29 3.28 2.55 17.98
N ASN A 30 4.27 3.26 17.43
CA ASN A 30 5.05 2.91 16.22
C ASN A 30 4.67 3.45 14.83
N CYS A 31 3.53 4.10 14.59
CA CYS A 31 3.35 4.86 13.33
C CYS A 31 3.41 6.36 13.60
N ASN A 32 4.56 6.97 13.31
CA ASN A 32 4.63 8.41 13.10
C ASN A 32 4.19 8.64 11.65
N GLU A 33 2.97 9.12 11.46
CA GLU A 33 2.44 9.43 10.13
C GLU A 33 3.34 10.49 9.48
N GLU A 34 3.91 10.14 8.32
CA GLU A 34 4.63 11.11 7.49
C GLU A 34 3.85 11.33 6.21
N HIS A 35 3.73 12.60 5.81
CA HIS A 35 3.37 12.92 4.43
C HIS A 35 4.62 12.78 3.58
N LEU A 36 4.50 12.18 2.38
CA LEU A 36 5.61 11.99 1.44
C LEU A 36 6.11 13.33 0.89
N GLU A 37 6.87 14.06 1.69
CA GLU A 37 7.90 14.95 1.18
C GLU A 37 9.16 14.10 1.04
N PHE A 38 9.37 13.57 -0.17
CA PHE A 38 10.55 12.77 -0.49
C PHE A 38 11.80 13.66 -0.39
N GLU A 39 12.31 13.82 0.82
CA GLU A 39 13.64 14.37 1.07
C GLU A 39 14.66 13.34 0.58
N ARG A 40 15.62 13.79 -0.24
CA ARG A 40 16.60 12.94 -0.93
C ARG A 40 17.46 12.06 -0.01
N GLU A 41 17.40 12.26 1.29
CA GLU A 41 18.19 11.54 2.29
C GLU A 41 17.49 10.29 2.85
N LYS A 42 16.17 10.14 2.68
CA LYS A 42 15.43 8.99 3.21
C LYS A 42 15.31 7.88 2.15
N THR A 43 15.73 6.67 2.48
CA THR A 43 15.61 5.51 1.59
C THR A 43 14.25 4.83 1.72
N TRP A 44 13.72 4.24 0.64
CA TRP A 44 12.44 3.50 0.65
C TRP A 44 12.35 2.39 1.71
N LYS A 45 13.49 1.89 2.21
CA LYS A 45 13.53 0.89 3.28
C LYS A 45 13.09 1.44 4.63
N ASP A 46 13.20 2.75 4.84
CA ASP A 46 12.89 3.39 6.11
C ASP A 46 11.38 3.65 6.25
N PHE A 47 10.59 3.21 5.26
CA PHE A 47 9.15 3.45 5.18
C PHE A 47 8.36 2.18 4.96
N VAL A 48 7.17 2.16 5.54
CA VAL A 48 6.19 1.08 5.38
C VAL A 48 4.82 1.71 5.19
N TYR A 49 4.14 1.31 4.12
CA TYR A 49 2.73 1.58 3.90
C TYR A 49 1.90 0.60 4.72
N VAL A 50 1.00 1.13 5.54
CA VAL A 50 0.23 0.37 6.52
C VAL A 50 -1.25 0.49 6.23
N ILE A 51 -1.95 -0.65 6.25
CA ILE A 51 -3.41 -0.72 6.29
C ILE A 51 -3.83 -1.69 7.38
N GLN A 52 -4.68 -1.21 8.29
CA GLN A 52 -5.43 -2.06 9.20
C GLN A 52 -6.85 -2.21 8.68
N LEU A 53 -7.25 -3.44 8.34
CA LEU A 53 -8.59 -3.68 7.83
C LEU A 53 -9.62 -3.47 8.96
N PRO A 54 -10.84 -3.00 8.62
CA PRO A 54 -11.94 -3.00 9.56
C PRO A 54 -12.16 -4.40 10.14
N ARG A 55 -12.68 -4.46 11.37
CA ARG A 55 -12.93 -5.74 12.05
C ARG A 55 -13.78 -6.65 11.16
N ILE A 56 -13.23 -7.81 10.85
CA ILE A 56 -13.86 -8.83 10.02
C ILE A 56 -14.78 -9.68 10.88
N THR A 57 -16.02 -9.87 10.42
CA THR A 57 -16.98 -10.77 11.07
C THR A 57 -16.99 -12.12 10.37
N ARG A 58 -17.53 -13.15 11.03
CA ARG A 58 -17.64 -14.51 10.48
C ARG A 58 -18.55 -14.61 9.25
N TRP A 59 -19.31 -13.57 8.94
CA TRP A 59 -20.16 -13.52 7.76
C TRP A 59 -19.38 -13.18 6.49
N PHE A 60 -18.18 -12.60 6.62
CA PHE A 60 -17.33 -12.33 5.47
C PHE A 60 -16.59 -13.61 5.08
N GLN A 61 -16.72 -13.99 3.82
CA GLN A 61 -16.22 -15.27 3.32
C GLN A 61 -14.84 -15.10 2.70
N THR A 62 -14.76 -14.19 1.73
CA THR A 62 -13.54 -13.94 0.95
C THR A 62 -13.23 -12.45 0.89
N LEU A 63 -11.97 -12.16 0.65
CA LEU A 63 -11.48 -10.80 0.43
C LEU A 63 -10.61 -10.81 -0.82
N THR A 64 -10.83 -9.84 -1.69
CA THR A 64 -9.93 -9.56 -2.82
C THR A 64 -9.60 -8.07 -2.81
N SER A 65 -8.39 -7.71 -3.18
CA SER A 65 -8.00 -6.31 -3.26
C SER A 65 -7.10 -6.01 -4.45
N ILE A 66 -7.15 -4.74 -4.81
CA ILE A 66 -6.30 -4.11 -5.81
C ILE A 66 -5.61 -2.90 -5.18
N ILE A 67 -4.44 -2.54 -5.70
CA ILE A 67 -3.76 -1.29 -5.38
C ILE A 67 -3.64 -0.42 -6.62
N VAL A 68 -3.77 0.88 -6.45
CA VAL A 68 -3.60 1.88 -7.51
C VAL A 68 -2.49 2.84 -7.07
N PRO A 69 -1.31 2.82 -7.72
CA PRO A 69 -0.25 3.77 -7.41
C PRO A 69 -0.63 5.17 -7.90
N HIS A 70 -0.42 6.16 -7.03
CA HIS A 70 -0.52 7.58 -7.38
C HIS A 70 0.87 8.15 -7.61
N ILE A 71 1.15 8.56 -8.84
CA ILE A 71 2.47 9.07 -9.24
C ILE A 71 2.33 10.53 -9.64
N GLU A 72 3.08 11.39 -8.94
CA GLU A 72 3.19 12.80 -9.26
C GLU A 72 4.19 13.02 -10.39
N TYR A 73 3.95 14.07 -11.17
CA TYR A 73 4.95 14.55 -12.11
C TYR A 73 6.07 15.29 -11.35
N ASP A 74 7.32 14.93 -11.64
CA ASP A 74 8.50 15.66 -11.20
C ASP A 74 9.47 15.76 -12.38
N SER A 75 9.92 16.96 -12.73
CA SER A 75 10.83 17.19 -13.86
C SER A 75 12.23 16.57 -13.67
N ARG A 76 12.56 16.13 -12.45
CA ARG A 76 13.84 15.51 -12.11
C ARG A 76 13.76 13.98 -12.11
N VAL A 77 12.57 13.40 -12.03
CA VAL A 77 12.36 11.96 -11.92
C VAL A 77 11.29 11.53 -12.93
N ASN A 78 11.74 10.88 -14.00
CA ASN A 78 10.83 10.42 -15.04
C ASN A 78 10.23 9.06 -14.69
N LEU A 79 8.99 8.85 -15.13
CA LEU A 79 8.34 7.55 -15.16
C LEU A 79 8.72 6.84 -16.48
N SER A 80 9.32 5.67 -16.39
CA SER A 80 9.62 4.82 -17.55
C SER A 80 8.37 4.11 -18.06
N ALA A 81 8.29 3.88 -19.37
CA ALA A 81 7.21 3.09 -19.98
C ALA A 81 7.22 1.61 -19.53
N ASN A 82 8.38 1.12 -19.07
CA ASN A 82 8.55 -0.25 -18.55
C ASN A 82 8.80 -0.24 -17.04
N ALA A 83 8.26 0.74 -16.32
CA ALA A 83 8.44 0.85 -14.88
C ALA A 83 7.93 -0.41 -14.17
N ILE A 84 8.78 -0.95 -13.29
CA ILE A 84 8.48 -2.12 -12.47
C ILE A 84 8.43 -1.65 -11.04
N LEU A 85 7.29 -1.86 -10.38
CA LEU A 85 7.14 -1.67 -8.94
C LEU A 85 7.40 -3.00 -8.25
N THR A 86 8.42 -3.04 -7.37
CA THR A 86 8.70 -4.20 -6.53
C THR A 86 8.44 -3.87 -5.07
N TYR A 87 7.68 -4.71 -4.38
CA TYR A 87 7.34 -4.53 -2.97
C TYR A 87 7.37 -5.84 -2.20
N ASN A 88 7.71 -5.73 -0.91
CA ASN A 88 7.50 -6.77 0.08
C ASN A 88 6.16 -6.51 0.78
N VAL A 89 5.30 -7.51 0.82
CA VAL A 89 4.03 -7.45 1.54
C VAL A 89 4.02 -8.48 2.68
N ARG A 90 3.55 -8.05 3.85
CA ARG A 90 3.32 -8.91 5.01
C ARG A 90 1.88 -8.75 5.46
N LEU A 91 1.18 -9.87 5.54
CA LEU A 91 -0.18 -9.95 6.07
C LEU A 91 -0.11 -10.55 7.47
N GLY A 92 -0.55 -9.78 8.46
CA GLY A 92 -0.65 -10.18 9.85
C GLY A 92 -2.10 -10.37 10.28
N TYR A 93 -2.31 -11.14 11.36
CA TYR A 93 -3.59 -11.25 12.03
C TYR A 93 -3.48 -11.14 13.55
N LYS A 94 -4.61 -10.79 14.17
CA LYS A 94 -4.86 -10.93 15.60
C LYS A 94 -6.25 -11.53 15.85
N THR A 95 -6.36 -12.31 16.92
CA THR A 95 -7.66 -12.69 17.49
C THR A 95 -8.19 -11.56 18.38
N ASP A 96 -9.47 -11.57 18.74
CA ASP A 96 -10.03 -10.55 19.65
C ASP A 96 -9.26 -10.49 20.97
N LYS A 97 -8.94 -11.64 21.57
CA LYS A 97 -8.13 -11.72 22.82
C LYS A 97 -6.74 -11.09 22.67
N MET A 98 -6.09 -11.27 21.51
CA MET A 98 -4.78 -10.68 21.23
C MET A 98 -4.85 -9.19 20.90
N PHE A 99 -6.00 -8.73 20.42
CA PHE A 99 -6.21 -7.32 20.14
C PHE A 99 -6.42 -6.53 21.43
N GLU A 100 -7.06 -7.15 22.43
CA GLU A 100 -7.22 -6.59 23.79
C GLU A 100 -5.91 -6.54 24.58
N ASP A 101 -5.00 -7.50 24.36
CA ASP A 101 -3.67 -7.49 24.98
C ASP A 101 -2.69 -6.61 24.20
N LEU A 102 -2.38 -5.42 24.74
CA LEU A 102 -1.45 -4.44 24.15
C LEU A 102 -0.01 -4.94 24.02
N ASN A 103 0.35 -6.04 24.69
CA ASN A 103 1.67 -6.67 24.57
C ASN A 103 1.67 -7.83 23.57
N SER A 104 0.51 -8.24 23.07
CA SER A 104 0.46 -9.28 22.05
C SER A 104 0.96 -8.75 20.72
N GLU A 105 1.86 -9.50 20.10
CA GLU A 105 2.35 -9.22 18.76
C GLU A 105 1.40 -9.72 17.67
N TRP A 106 1.44 -9.08 16.50
CA TRP A 106 0.75 -9.56 15.31
C TRP A 106 1.38 -10.87 14.83
N GLN A 107 0.55 -11.81 14.36
CA GLN A 107 1.01 -13.12 13.87
C GLN A 107 0.99 -13.14 12.36
N LEU A 108 2.01 -13.75 11.74
CA LEU A 108 2.13 -13.80 10.29
C LEU A 108 1.09 -14.75 9.68
N VAL A 109 0.33 -14.26 8.70
CA VAL A 109 -0.48 -15.09 7.80
C VAL A 109 0.36 -15.49 6.58
N ALA A 110 0.95 -14.50 5.92
CA ALA A 110 1.73 -14.67 4.70
C ALA A 110 2.69 -13.50 4.49
N GLU A 111 3.79 -13.76 3.81
CA GLU A 111 4.78 -12.76 3.38
C GLU A 111 5.23 -13.11 1.97
N SER A 112 5.28 -12.13 1.08
CA SER A 112 5.81 -12.30 -0.27
C SER A 112 6.49 -11.05 -0.79
N GLN A 113 7.41 -11.25 -1.73
CA GLN A 113 7.96 -10.18 -2.55
C GLN A 113 7.32 -10.27 -3.93
N GLU A 114 6.69 -9.19 -4.38
CA GLU A 114 6.00 -9.11 -5.65
C GLU A 114 6.64 -8.04 -6.54
N SER A 115 6.71 -8.32 -7.83
CA SER A 115 7.07 -7.34 -8.86
C SER A 115 5.92 -7.23 -9.85
N ARG A 116 5.52 -5.99 -10.18
CA ARG A 116 4.44 -5.69 -11.13
C ARG A 116 4.87 -4.58 -12.07
N SER A 117 4.62 -4.75 -13.37
CA SER A 117 4.73 -3.65 -14.33
C SER A 117 3.62 -2.66 -14.05
N ILE A 118 3.95 -1.37 -13.95
CA ILE A 118 2.95 -0.31 -13.82
C ILE A 118 2.73 0.34 -15.18
N GLN A 119 1.46 0.55 -15.53
CA GLN A 119 1.08 1.25 -16.75
C GLN A 119 0.33 2.51 -16.34
N CYS A 120 0.91 3.66 -16.65
CA CYS A 120 0.32 4.93 -16.30
C CYS A 120 0.26 5.86 -17.51
N ARG A 121 -0.74 6.74 -17.51
CA ARG A 121 -0.95 7.73 -18.55
C ARG A 121 -0.83 9.13 -17.95
N PRO A 122 -0.11 10.05 -18.60
CA PRO A 122 -0.01 11.43 -18.12
C PRO A 122 -1.39 12.10 -18.14
N ILE A 123 -1.67 12.86 -17.10
CA ILE A 123 -2.87 13.69 -16.96
C ILE A 123 -2.49 15.12 -17.35
N PHE A 124 -3.22 15.70 -18.30
CA PHE A 124 -3.04 17.09 -18.71
C PHE A 124 -4.32 17.87 -18.44
N HIS A 125 -4.27 18.91 -17.61
CA HIS A 125 -5.40 19.83 -17.48
C HIS A 125 -5.47 20.82 -18.65
N TYR A 126 -6.62 20.85 -19.34
CA TYR A 126 -6.95 21.88 -20.32
C TYR A 126 -7.15 23.23 -19.61
N GLY A 127 -6.20 24.16 -19.75
CA GLY A 127 -6.34 25.55 -19.26
C GLY A 127 -5.08 26.17 -18.66
N THR A 128 -4.02 25.40 -18.42
CA THR A 128 -2.72 25.91 -17.95
C THR A 128 -1.87 26.42 -19.11
N LYS A 129 -0.93 27.33 -18.83
CA LYS A 129 -0.09 27.99 -19.85
C LYS A 129 0.85 27.04 -20.60
N ASN A 130 1.17 25.87 -20.02
CA ASN A 130 2.05 24.86 -20.61
C ASN A 130 1.27 23.56 -20.85
N LYS A 131 0.79 23.37 -22.09
CA LYS A 131 0.03 22.17 -22.49
C LYS A 131 0.87 20.88 -22.54
N ASP A 132 2.19 21.01 -22.44
CA ASP A 132 3.14 19.90 -22.60
C ASP A 132 3.64 19.33 -21.26
N ILE A 133 3.22 19.91 -20.12
CA ILE A 133 3.63 19.44 -18.79
C ILE A 133 2.43 18.75 -18.14
N PRO A 134 2.53 17.47 -17.75
CA PRO A 134 1.46 16.79 -17.06
C PRO A 134 1.39 17.20 -15.59
N ASP A 135 0.18 17.19 -15.03
CA ASP A 135 -0.04 17.46 -13.61
C ASP A 135 0.29 16.23 -12.73
N GLY A 136 0.25 15.04 -13.34
CA GLY A 136 0.54 13.76 -12.70
C GLY A 136 0.27 12.61 -13.65
N TYR A 137 0.18 11.40 -13.10
CA TYR A 137 -0.11 10.19 -13.88
C TYR A 137 -1.30 9.43 -13.29
N THR A 138 -2.18 8.92 -14.15
CA THR A 138 -3.20 7.93 -13.77
C THR A 138 -2.69 6.54 -14.11
N CYS A 139 -2.57 5.67 -13.12
CA CYS A 139 -2.11 4.30 -13.30
C CYS A 139 -3.25 3.29 -13.37
N GLU A 140 -3.02 2.19 -14.08
CA GLU A 140 -3.92 1.04 -14.08
C GLU A 140 -3.87 0.30 -12.73
N PRO A 141 -5.01 -0.24 -12.24
CA PRO A 141 -5.02 -0.99 -10.98
C PRO A 141 -4.24 -2.30 -11.05
N LEU A 142 -3.57 -2.65 -9.96
CA LEU A 142 -2.80 -3.87 -9.82
C LEU A 142 -3.50 -4.84 -8.87
N ALA A 143 -3.66 -6.10 -9.25
CA ALA A 143 -4.08 -7.15 -8.33
C ALA A 143 -3.08 -7.28 -7.18
N PHE A 144 -3.58 -7.31 -5.95
CA PHE A 144 -2.75 -7.22 -4.76
C PHE A 144 -2.89 -8.42 -3.81
N LEU A 145 -4.09 -8.65 -3.24
CA LEU A 145 -4.30 -9.73 -2.28
C LEU A 145 -5.61 -10.47 -2.58
N GLU A 146 -5.60 -11.79 -2.42
CA GLU A 146 -6.81 -12.60 -2.40
C GLU A 146 -6.76 -13.59 -1.24
N LEU A 147 -7.77 -13.52 -0.37
CA LEU A 147 -7.99 -14.44 0.73
C LEU A 147 -9.29 -15.20 0.49
N SER A 148 -9.17 -16.50 0.23
CA SER A 148 -10.30 -17.41 0.02
C SER A 148 -11.07 -17.73 1.30
N THR A 149 -10.50 -17.44 2.48
CA THR A 149 -11.18 -17.56 3.77
C THR A 149 -10.70 -16.49 4.75
N LEU A 150 -11.64 -15.81 5.39
CA LEU A 150 -11.36 -14.84 6.46
C LEU A 150 -11.57 -15.48 7.84
N LYS A 151 -10.49 -16.02 8.41
CA LYS A 151 -10.52 -16.78 9.67
C LYS A 151 -10.44 -15.91 10.93
N TYR A 152 -9.85 -14.72 10.83
CA TYR A 152 -9.51 -13.90 11.98
C TYR A 152 -10.28 -12.57 11.97
N PRO A 153 -10.54 -11.97 13.14
CA PRO A 153 -11.27 -10.72 13.22
C PRO A 153 -10.44 -9.48 12.85
N HIS A 154 -9.11 -9.53 13.02
CA HIS A 154 -8.23 -8.39 12.79
C HIS A 154 -7.12 -8.75 11.82
N TYR A 155 -6.91 -7.92 10.81
CA TYR A 155 -5.88 -8.07 9.80
C TYR A 155 -5.07 -6.78 9.64
N LEU A 156 -3.78 -6.95 9.43
CA LEU A 156 -2.81 -5.87 9.22
C LEU A 156 -2.03 -6.16 7.94
N ILE A 157 -1.84 -5.16 7.10
CA ILE A 157 -1.05 -5.22 5.88
C ILE A 157 0.09 -4.21 6.00
N ASN A 158 1.31 -4.70 5.87
CA ASN A 158 2.51 -3.89 5.76
C ASN A 158 3.09 -4.08 4.36
N LEU A 159 3.21 -3.00 3.59
CA LEU A 159 3.79 -2.97 2.26
C LEU A 159 5.04 -2.10 2.28
N GLN A 160 6.17 -2.64 1.87
CA GLN A 160 7.44 -1.94 1.79
C GLN A 160 7.98 -1.99 0.36
N ILE A 161 8.32 -0.83 -0.20
CA ILE A 161 8.89 -0.75 -1.55
C ILE A 161 10.35 -1.20 -1.51
N VAL A 162 10.72 -2.03 -2.48
CA VAL A 162 12.09 -2.53 -2.63
C VAL A 162 12.79 -1.72 -3.71
N ASP A 163 13.71 -0.85 -3.30
CA ASP A 163 14.52 0.01 -4.19
C ASP A 163 15.99 -0.45 -4.32
N LYS A 164 16.33 -1.63 -3.79
CA LYS A 164 17.71 -2.15 -3.90
C LYS A 164 18.00 -2.57 -5.35
N ASN A 165 19.14 -2.10 -5.89
CA ASN A 165 19.74 -2.57 -7.15
C ASN A 165 18.84 -2.46 -8.39
N GLY A 166 17.92 -1.48 -8.43
CA GLY A 166 17.00 -1.33 -9.55
C GLY A 166 15.93 -2.43 -9.59
N LEU A 167 15.34 -2.78 -8.45
CA LEU A 167 14.13 -3.62 -8.43
C LEU A 167 12.85 -2.78 -8.58
N SER A 168 12.84 -1.55 -8.07
CA SER A 168 11.88 -0.53 -8.45
C SER A 168 12.58 0.47 -9.37
N GLN A 169 12.45 0.29 -10.69
CA GLN A 169 13.15 1.14 -11.66
C GLN A 169 12.20 2.17 -12.25
N ASP A 170 12.64 3.42 -12.22
CA ASP A 170 12.02 4.53 -12.95
C ASP A 170 10.49 4.62 -12.76
N ILE A 171 10.00 4.34 -11.54
CA ILE A 171 8.57 4.40 -11.20
C ILE A 171 8.05 5.83 -10.99
N GLY A 172 8.82 6.85 -11.36
CA GLY A 172 8.48 8.25 -11.12
C GLY A 172 8.46 8.63 -9.63
N LYS A 173 7.85 9.77 -9.32
CA LYS A 173 7.65 10.25 -7.95
C LYS A 173 6.36 9.66 -7.36
N LEU A 174 6.46 8.49 -6.74
CA LEU A 174 5.33 7.86 -6.06
C LEU A 174 4.88 8.70 -4.84
N LYS A 175 3.60 9.04 -4.81
CA LYS A 175 2.97 9.85 -3.76
C LYS A 175 2.19 9.01 -2.75
N SER A 176 1.41 8.05 -3.20
CA SER A 176 0.64 7.17 -2.32
C SER A 176 0.13 5.94 -3.08
N PHE A 177 -0.54 5.05 -2.35
CA PHE A 177 -1.32 3.96 -2.92
C PHE A 177 -2.76 4.08 -2.46
N GLU A 178 -3.69 4.05 -3.41
CA GLU A 178 -5.06 3.65 -3.12
C GLU A 178 -5.13 2.13 -2.99
N PHE A 179 -5.87 1.67 -1.99
CA PHE A 179 -6.17 0.27 -1.74
C PHE A 179 -7.68 0.09 -1.82
N VAL A 180 -8.13 -0.67 -2.81
CA VAL A 180 -9.54 -1.01 -2.93
C VAL A 180 -9.71 -2.46 -2.52
N VAL A 181 -10.55 -2.67 -1.51
CA VAL A 181 -10.86 -4.00 -1.01
C VAL A 181 -12.31 -4.33 -1.22
N SER A 182 -12.51 -5.53 -1.75
CA SER A 182 -13.79 -6.14 -2.06
C SER A 182 -14.00 -7.32 -1.11
N ILE A 183 -15.06 -7.25 -0.29
CA ILE A 183 -15.41 -8.29 0.67
C ILE A 183 -16.74 -8.92 0.27
N ASN A 184 -16.75 -10.25 0.18
CA ASN A 184 -17.94 -11.04 -0.09
C ASN A 184 -18.55 -11.58 1.21
N VAL A 185 -19.88 -11.54 1.31
CA VAL A 185 -20.69 -12.02 2.44
C VAL A 185 -21.41 -13.32 2.09
#